data_AF-A0A382TXA2-F1
#
_entry.id   AF-A0A382TXA2-F1
#
_cell.length_a   1.000
_cell.length_b   1.000
_cell.length_c   1.000
_cell.angle_alpha   90.00
_cell.angle_beta   90.00
_cell.angle_gamma   90.00
#
_symmetry.space_group_name_H-M   'P 1'
#
loop_
_entity.id
_entity.type
_entity.pdbx_description
1 polymer ?
#
loop_
_entity_poly.entity_id
_entity_poly.type
_entity_poly.pdbx_seq_one_letter_code
_entity_poly.pdbx_strand_id
1 'polypeptide(L)'
;MRLSAFIRLFLYVYGTFSILSAEYQENSFLFCLNSDQSPLEIIRDNNEFTTSISELDHFLNSNPIVNIEPWLKNTTLTEHSG
;
A
#
# COMPACT_ATOMS: atom_id res chain seq x y z
N MET A 1 6.68 41.37 3.14
CA MET A 1 7.47 40.60 4.12
C MET A 1 6.61 39.72 5.04
N ARG A 2 5.44 40.16 5.52
CA ARG A 2 4.60 39.35 6.43
C ARG A 2 3.87 38.18 5.75
N LEU A 3 3.38 38.36 4.51
CA LEU A 3 2.63 37.33 3.78
C LEU A 3 3.45 36.07 3.48
N SER A 4 4.74 36.20 3.15
CA SER A 4 5.60 35.03 2.89
C SER A 4 5.93 34.24 4.14
N ALA A 5 5.95 34.87 5.32
CA ALA A 5 6.12 34.18 6.59
C ALA A 5 4.88 33.35 6.94
N PHE A 6 3.67 33.88 6.70
CA PHE A 6 2.43 33.12 6.89
C PHE A 6 2.32 31.93 5.94
N ILE A 7 2.69 32.09 4.67
CA ILE A 7 2.70 30.98 3.70
C ILE A 7 3.67 29.88 4.13
N ARG A 8 4.89 30.24 4.58
CA ARG A 8 5.87 29.26 5.07
C ARG A 8 5.41 28.53 6.32
N LEU A 9 4.80 29.26 7.26
CA LEU A 9 4.24 28.66 8.47
C LEU A 9 3.10 27.69 8.13
N PHE A 10 2.22 28.08 7.21
CA PHE A 10 1.11 27.23 6.76
C PHE A 10 1.62 25.96 6.09
N LEU A 11 2.58 26.06 5.16
CA LEU A 11 3.18 24.89 4.52
C LEU A 11 3.89 23.97 5.53
N TYR A 12 4.53 24.52 6.56
CA TYR A 12 5.18 23.73 7.60
C TYR A 12 4.16 22.98 8.49
N VAL A 13 3.08 23.64 8.88
CA VAL A 13 2.01 23.01 9.68
C VAL A 13 1.31 21.93 8.88
N TYR A 14 0.92 22.20 7.63
CA TYR A 14 0.25 21.19 6.79
C TYR A 14 1.19 20.03 6.42
N GLY A 15 2.45 20.31 6.11
CA GLY A 15 3.43 19.27 5.79
C GLY A 15 3.66 18.31 6.96
N THR A 16 3.73 18.82 8.19
CA THR A 16 3.88 17.98 9.39
C THR A 16 2.60 17.24 9.77
N PHE A 17 1.42 17.83 9.53
CA PHE A 17 0.14 17.18 9.79
C PHE A 17 -0.13 15.99 8.85
N SER A 18 0.26 16.11 7.58
CA SER A 18 0.10 15.03 6.58
C SER A 18 0.98 13.80 6.84
N ILE A 19 2.11 13.95 7.53
CA ILE A 19 2.98 12.82 7.88
C ILE A 19 2.37 12.02 9.03
N LEU A 20 1.62 12.68 9.93
CA LEU A 20 0.96 12.04 11.07
C LEU A 20 -0.26 11.20 10.65
N SER A 21 -0.81 11.41 9.46
CA SER A 21 -1.97 10.68 8.95
C SER A 21 -1.63 9.40 8.19
N ALA A 22 -0.35 9.02 8.12
CA ALA A 22 0.01 7.69 7.62
C ALA A 22 -0.50 6.65 8.64
N GLU A 23 -1.60 5.99 8.32
CA GLU A 23 -2.24 5.00 9.16
C GLU A 23 -1.36 3.76 9.24
N TYR A 24 -0.55 3.67 10.29
CA TYR A 24 0.25 2.49 10.58
C TYR A 24 -0.65 1.37 11.09
N GLN A 25 -0.59 0.21 10.44
CA GLN A 25 -1.33 -0.98 10.85
C GLN A 25 -0.33 -2.06 11.29
N GLU A 26 -0.36 -2.43 12.57
CA GLU A 26 0.56 -3.42 13.16
C GLU A 26 0.42 -4.83 12.56
N ASN A 27 -0.76 -5.15 12.01
CA ASN A 27 -1.09 -6.48 11.50
C ASN A 27 -1.18 -6.53 9.98
N SER A 28 -0.60 -5.56 9.30
CA SER A 28 -0.61 -5.44 7.84
C SER A 28 0.82 -5.31 7.34
N PHE A 29 1.13 -5.94 6.22
CA PHE A 29 2.41 -5.80 5.54
C PHE A 29 2.18 -5.45 4.08
N LEU A 30 3.12 -4.69 3.52
CA LEU A 30 3.06 -4.27 2.12
C LEU A 30 3.91 -5.21 1.28
N PHE A 31 3.32 -5.67 0.17
CA PHE A 31 4.04 -6.34 -0.88
C PHE A 31 4.32 -5.33 -2.00
N CYS A 32 5.58 -5.24 -2.43
CA CYS A 32 5.98 -4.36 -3.52
C CYS A 32 6.65 -5.19 -4.61
N LEU A 33 6.13 -5.08 -5.81
CA LEU A 33 6.75 -5.64 -7.01
C LEU A 33 7.80 -4.67 -7.55
N ASN A 34 8.82 -5.22 -8.20
CA ASN A 34 9.75 -4.38 -8.96
C ASN A 34 9.02 -3.77 -10.16
N SER A 35 9.46 -2.59 -10.60
CA SER A 35 8.80 -1.81 -11.65
C SER A 35 8.76 -2.50 -13.03
N ASP A 36 9.62 -3.48 -13.25
CA ASP A 36 9.72 -4.29 -14.47
C ASP A 36 8.82 -5.54 -14.44
N GLN A 37 8.18 -5.83 -13.31
CA GLN A 37 7.33 -6.99 -13.12
C GLN A 37 5.88 -6.65 -13.45
N SER A 38 5.16 -7.60 -14.04
CA SER A 38 3.72 -7.50 -14.19
C SER A 38 3.04 -7.52 -12.80
N PRO A 39 1.88 -6.86 -12.64
CA PRO A 39 1.10 -6.95 -11.41
C PRO A 39 0.85 -8.41 -11.02
N LEU A 40 0.94 -8.70 -9.72
CA LEU A 40 0.69 -10.02 -9.18
C LEU A 40 -0.82 -10.30 -9.22
N GLU A 41 -1.21 -11.38 -9.88
CA GLU A 41 -2.60 -11.84 -9.86
C GLU A 41 -2.82 -12.73 -8.63
N ILE A 42 -3.72 -12.29 -7.74
CA ILE A 42 -4.10 -13.03 -6.54
C ILE A 42 -5.56 -13.42 -6.68
N ILE A 43 -5.82 -14.72 -6.75
CA ILE A 43 -7.17 -15.30 -6.81
C ILE A 43 -7.53 -15.78 -5.41
N ARG A 44 -8.76 -15.51 -4.96
CA ARG A 44 -9.30 -16.04 -3.70
C ARG A 44 -10.53 -16.90 -4.00
N ASP A 45 -10.47 -18.18 -3.67
CA ASP A 45 -11.61 -19.11 -3.76
C ASP A 45 -11.83 -19.81 -2.42
N ASN A 46 -13.03 -19.72 -1.86
CA ASN A 46 -13.43 -20.38 -0.61
C ASN A 46 -12.41 -20.27 0.56
N ASN A 47 -11.74 -19.11 0.68
CA ASN A 47 -10.66 -18.76 1.63
C ASN A 47 -9.24 -19.24 1.27
N GLU A 48 -9.05 -19.92 0.16
CA GLU A 48 -7.74 -20.26 -0.37
C GLU A 48 -7.24 -19.17 -1.32
N PHE A 49 -5.99 -18.76 -1.15
CA PHE A 49 -5.30 -17.80 -2.01
C PHE A 49 -4.42 -18.53 -3.03
N THR A 50 -4.44 -18.07 -4.27
CA THR A 50 -3.59 -18.59 -5.35
C THR A 50 -2.97 -17.44 -6.14
N THR A 51 -1.64 -17.51 -6.32
CA THR A 51 -0.81 -16.44 -6.89
C THR A 51 0.12 -16.93 -7.99
N SER A 52 0.02 -18.22 -8.37
CA SER A 52 0.95 -18.95 -9.25
C SER A 52 2.39 -19.09 -8.72
N ILE A 53 2.65 -18.62 -7.49
CA ILE A 53 3.92 -18.72 -6.79
C ILE A 53 3.72 -19.60 -5.57
N SER A 54 4.22 -20.84 -5.63
CA SER A 54 3.94 -21.87 -4.62
C SER A 54 4.30 -21.48 -3.19
N GLU A 55 5.41 -20.78 -3.02
CA GLU A 55 5.91 -20.33 -1.72
C GLU A 55 5.00 -19.25 -1.13
N LEU A 56 4.49 -18.35 -1.97
CA LEU A 56 3.57 -17.30 -1.57
C LEU A 56 2.19 -17.89 -1.26
N ASP A 57 1.71 -18.84 -2.07
CA ASP A 57 0.47 -19.57 -1.82
C ASP A 57 0.55 -20.31 -0.48
N HIS A 58 1.66 -21.00 -0.22
CA HIS A 58 1.87 -21.65 1.07
C HIS A 58 1.84 -20.64 2.23
N PHE A 59 2.51 -19.50 2.10
CA PHE A 59 2.51 -18.47 3.13
C PHE A 59 1.11 -17.89 3.38
N LEU A 60 0.39 -17.50 2.33
CA LEU A 60 -0.94 -16.90 2.43
C LEU A 60 -1.97 -17.85 3.04
N ASN A 61 -1.87 -19.15 2.74
CA ASN A 61 -2.82 -20.16 3.22
C ASN A 61 -2.44 -20.78 4.57
N SER A 62 -1.17 -20.67 5.01
CA SER A 62 -0.74 -21.14 6.33
C SER A 62 -0.91 -20.11 7.45
N ASN A 63 -1.21 -18.86 7.10
CA ASN A 63 -1.40 -17.76 8.05
C ASN A 63 -2.87 -17.29 8.06
N PRO A 64 -3.36 -16.72 9.17
CA PRO A 64 -4.73 -16.21 9.28
C PRO A 64 -4.88 -14.86 8.56
N ILE A 65 -4.72 -14.86 7.24
CA ILE A 65 -4.88 -13.65 6.40
C ILE A 65 -6.36 -13.34 6.25
N VAL A 66 -6.79 -12.24 6.87
CA VAL A 66 -8.19 -11.78 6.85
C VAL A 66 -8.57 -11.30 5.45
N ASN A 67 -7.73 -10.45 4.85
CA ASN A 67 -7.98 -9.84 3.56
C ASN A 67 -6.66 -9.46 2.86
N ILE A 68 -6.73 -9.30 1.54
CA ILE A 68 -5.68 -8.70 0.71
C ILE A 68 -6.35 -7.62 -0.13
N GLU A 69 -5.82 -6.40 -0.11
CA GLU A 69 -6.40 -5.27 -0.82
C GLU A 69 -5.32 -4.45 -1.55
N PRO A 70 -5.66 -3.81 -2.68
CA PRO A 70 -4.74 -2.89 -3.34
C PRO A 70 -4.34 -1.76 -2.38
N TRP A 71 -3.04 -1.60 -2.19
CA TRP A 71 -2.52 -0.54 -1.33
C TRP A 71 -2.81 0.86 -1.90
N LEU A 72 -2.59 1.04 -3.20
CA LEU A 72 -2.74 2.34 -3.85
C LEU A 72 -4.20 2.56 -4.29
N LYS A 73 -4.81 3.62 -3.79
CA LYS A 73 -6.13 4.11 -4.22
C LYS A 73 -5.93 5.16 -5.31
N ASN A 74 -6.72 5.09 -6.38
CA ASN A 74 -6.69 6.03 -7.52
C ASN A 74 -5.37 6.04 -8.32
N THR A 75 -4.82 4.87 -8.65
CA THR A 75 -3.59 4.75 -9.44
C THR A 75 -3.77 5.22 -10.88
N THR A 76 -2.71 5.82 -11.42
CA THR A 76 -2.52 6.03 -12.85
C THR A 76 -2.15 4.70 -13.55
N LEU A 77 -2.26 4.64 -14.88
CA LEU A 77 -1.94 3.45 -15.68
C LEU A 77 -0.50 2.91 -15.48
N THR A 78 0.41 3.77 -15.04
CA THR A 78 1.83 3.44 -14.78
C THR A 78 2.11 3.04 -13.33
N GLU A 79 1.15 3.28 -12.44
CA GLU A 79 1.25 2.90 -11.03
C GLU A 79 0.59 1.54 -10.84
N HIS A 80 1.41 0.55 -10.53
CA HIS A 80 0.95 -0.79 -10.25
C HIS A 80 0.96 -1.00 -8.74
N SER A 81 -0.16 -1.48 -8.20
CA SER A 81 -0.13 -2.08 -6.87
C SER A 81 0.67 -3.37 -6.97
N GLY A 82 1.48 -3.64 -5.93
CA GLY A 82 2.10 -4.96 -5.77
C GLY A 82 1.06 -6.03 -5.49
#